data_AF-A0A835DYW1-F1
#
_entry.id   AF-A0A835DYW1-F1
#
_cell.length_a   1.000
_cell.length_b   1.000
_cell.length_c   1.000
_cell.angle_alpha   90.00
_cell.angle_beta   90.00
_cell.angle_gamma   90.00
#
_symmetry.space_group_name_H-M   'P 1'
#
loop_
_entity.id
_entity.type
_entity.pdbx_description
1 polymer ?
#
loop_
_entity_poly.entity_id
_entity_poly.type
_entity_poly.pdbx_seq_one_letter_code
_entity_poly.pdbx_strand_id
1 'polypeptide(L)'
;MATGRSLAALSSSRAARPGPLRPVAWTPRAVSAARAAPAPDHARRLVAEFDPAVPLEAAVTPPSGWYTDAEFLQLEFDRVFLLGWQAVGHIWQVKNPNDFFTGRLGNVEFVICRDASRNLHAFHNVCRHHASLLACESGQKTCFQCPYHGWTYGLDGSLLKATRISGIKKFNKNDFGLVPIKVATWGPFVLARFDDESTEGDVSDVVGDEWLGSASELLSTNGIDTSLPHICRREYIINCNWKVFCDNYLDGGYHVPYAHGALASGLQLQSYETFTYERVSVQRCESTPSGSEDFERLGTKALYAFIYPNFMINRYGPWMDTNLAVPLGSTKCKVVFDYFLDKSLLDDQNFIERSLKDSEQVQMEDIALCEGVQRGLESPAYSIGRYAPSVEMAMHHFHSLLHTNLSG
;
A
#
# COMPACT_ATOMS: atom_id res chain seq x y z
N MET A 1 5.02 23.74 103.25
CA MET A 1 3.85 24.19 102.47
C MET A 1 4.09 23.71 101.04
N ALA A 2 3.45 22.62 100.60
CA ALA A 2 2.22 22.64 99.77
C ALA A 2 2.46 23.48 98.50
N THR A 3 2.41 23.01 97.24
CA THR A 3 1.60 22.04 96.49
C THR A 3 2.26 21.93 95.08
N GLY A 4 2.36 20.81 94.35
CA GLY A 4 1.28 20.02 93.73
C GLY A 4 1.06 20.40 92.24
N ARG A 5 1.06 19.37 91.35
CA ARG A 5 0.65 19.28 89.91
C ARG A 5 1.80 19.28 88.88
N SER A 6 1.78 18.50 87.80
CA SER A 6 1.05 17.31 87.36
C SER A 6 1.72 16.92 86.03
N LEU A 7 2.24 15.70 85.90
CA LEU A 7 2.78 15.16 84.65
C LEU A 7 1.61 14.84 83.70
N ALA A 8 1.54 15.55 82.57
CA ALA A 8 0.58 15.25 81.51
C ALA A 8 1.06 14.06 80.67
N ALA A 9 0.15 13.11 80.47
CA ALA A 9 0.35 11.90 79.69
C ALA A 9 0.55 12.20 78.20
N LEU A 10 1.59 11.62 77.60
CA LEU A 10 1.76 11.52 76.15
C LEU A 10 0.80 10.44 75.62
N SER A 11 -0.26 10.85 74.93
CA SER A 11 -1.13 9.94 74.19
C SER A 11 -0.42 9.48 72.91
N SER A 12 -0.26 8.17 72.74
CA SER A 12 0.22 7.58 71.50
C SER A 12 -0.85 7.70 70.41
N SER A 13 -0.62 8.55 69.42
CA SER A 13 -1.41 8.57 68.19
C SER A 13 -1.07 7.32 67.37
N ARG A 14 -1.97 6.34 67.33
CA ARG A 14 -1.91 5.23 66.36
C ARG A 14 -1.97 5.82 64.95
N ALA A 15 -0.90 5.69 64.18
CA ALA A 15 -0.92 5.92 62.75
C ALA A 15 -1.92 4.95 62.10
N ALA A 16 -2.94 5.50 61.44
CA ALA A 16 -3.90 4.72 60.66
C ALA A 16 -3.15 4.03 59.50
N ARG A 17 -3.28 2.71 59.42
CA ARG A 17 -2.80 1.94 58.26
C ARG A 17 -3.59 2.38 57.02
N PRO A 18 -2.93 2.67 55.88
CA PRO A 18 -3.66 2.95 54.65
C PRO A 18 -4.48 1.71 54.28
N GLY A 19 -5.78 1.93 54.03
CA GLY A 19 -6.69 0.87 53.59
C GLY A 19 -6.25 0.26 52.26
N PRO A 20 -6.71 -0.96 51.93
CA PRO A 20 -6.35 -1.61 50.67
C PRO A 20 -6.80 -0.72 49.49
N LEU A 21 -5.83 -0.33 48.66
CA LEU A 21 -6.09 0.35 47.40
C LEU A 21 -7.02 -0.54 46.57
N ARG A 22 -8.20 0.00 46.23
CA ARG A 22 -9.13 -0.69 45.32
C ARG A 22 -8.38 -1.05 44.03
N PRO A 23 -8.50 -2.30 43.54
CA PRO A 23 -7.86 -2.68 42.30
C PRO A 23 -8.46 -1.85 41.16
N VAL A 24 -7.68 -0.90 40.64
CA VAL A 24 -7.98 -0.27 39.35
C VAL A 24 -7.93 -1.37 38.31
N ALA A 25 -9.07 -1.80 37.78
CA ALA A 25 -9.10 -2.73 36.66
C ALA A 25 -8.39 -2.05 35.49
N TRP A 26 -7.21 -2.56 35.14
CA TRP A 26 -6.58 -2.22 33.87
C TRP A 26 -7.27 -3.10 32.85
N THR A 27 -8.26 -2.55 32.16
CA THR A 27 -8.70 -3.11 30.89
C THR A 27 -7.69 -2.63 29.86
N PRO A 28 -7.01 -3.54 29.13
CA PRO A 28 -6.29 -3.13 27.94
C PRO A 28 -7.31 -2.37 27.07
N ARG A 29 -7.07 -1.08 26.81
CA ARG A 29 -7.73 -0.46 25.67
C ARG A 29 -7.25 -1.27 24.49
N ALA A 30 -8.17 -1.91 23.76
CA ALA A 30 -7.89 -2.29 22.39
C ALA A 30 -7.20 -1.08 21.75
N VAL A 31 -6.02 -1.31 21.18
CA VAL A 31 -5.35 -0.28 20.40
C VAL A 31 -6.26 -0.14 19.19
N SER A 32 -7.27 0.73 19.28
CA SER A 32 -8.12 1.04 18.15
C SER A 32 -7.17 1.54 17.08
N ALA A 33 -7.18 0.91 15.90
CA ALA A 33 -6.84 1.60 14.66
C ALA A 33 -7.44 3.00 14.77
N ALA A 34 -6.61 4.03 14.55
CA ALA A 34 -7.02 5.40 14.73
C ALA A 34 -8.35 5.58 13.99
N ARG A 35 -9.45 5.81 14.73
CA ARG A 35 -10.66 6.35 14.08
C ARG A 35 -10.18 7.58 13.34
N ALA A 36 -10.30 7.58 12.02
CA ALA A 36 -9.84 8.68 11.18
C ALA A 36 -10.24 9.98 11.84
N ALA A 37 -9.25 10.80 12.21
CA ALA A 37 -9.55 12.11 12.75
C ALA A 37 -10.36 12.87 11.69
N PRO A 38 -11.33 13.72 12.08
CA PRO A 38 -12.01 14.55 11.10
C PRO A 38 -10.97 15.29 10.27
N ALA A 39 -11.06 15.15 8.95
CA ALA A 39 -10.18 15.83 8.01
C ALA A 39 -10.10 17.32 8.34
N PRO A 40 -8.90 17.95 8.29
CA PRO A 40 -8.77 19.39 8.47
C PRO A 40 -9.73 20.14 7.54
N ASP A 41 -10.26 21.28 8.00
CA ASP A 41 -11.23 22.08 7.23
C ASP A 41 -10.69 22.51 5.86
N HIS A 42 -9.36 22.55 5.68
CA HIS A 42 -8.74 22.78 4.37
C HIS A 42 -8.92 21.59 3.42
N ALA A 43 -8.54 20.38 3.84
CA ALA A 43 -8.62 19.18 3.01
C ALA A 43 -10.06 18.91 2.55
N ARG A 44 -11.06 19.12 3.43
CA ARG A 44 -12.48 18.98 3.06
C ARG A 44 -12.91 19.96 1.96
N ARG A 45 -12.41 21.19 2.00
CA ARG A 45 -12.71 22.18 0.95
C ARG A 45 -12.12 21.75 -0.39
N LEU A 46 -10.90 21.23 -0.39
CA LEU A 46 -10.26 20.68 -1.60
C LEU A 46 -11.05 19.49 -2.17
N VAL A 47 -11.58 18.60 -1.33
CA VAL A 47 -12.44 17.50 -1.81
C VAL A 47 -13.70 18.05 -2.50
N ALA A 48 -14.34 19.06 -1.91
CA ALA A 48 -15.57 19.65 -2.44
C ALA A 48 -15.41 20.47 -3.74
N GLU A 49 -14.17 20.75 -4.16
CA GLU A 49 -13.87 21.44 -5.43
C GLU A 49 -13.95 20.51 -6.65
N PHE A 50 -14.00 19.19 -6.44
CA PHE A 50 -14.21 18.19 -7.48
C PHE A 50 -15.60 17.55 -7.32
N ASP A 51 -16.38 17.51 -8.40
CA ASP A 51 -17.72 16.91 -8.41
C ASP A 51 -17.78 15.72 -9.39
N PRO A 52 -17.84 14.47 -8.90
CA PRO A 52 -17.90 13.29 -9.75
C PRO A 52 -19.26 13.11 -10.45
N ALA A 53 -20.28 13.89 -10.10
CA ALA A 53 -21.58 13.85 -10.77
C ALA A 53 -21.59 14.64 -12.10
N VAL A 54 -20.57 15.47 -12.35
CA VAL A 54 -20.43 16.19 -13.62
C VAL A 54 -20.02 15.19 -14.71
N PRO A 55 -20.74 15.11 -15.85
CA PRO A 55 -20.36 14.25 -16.96
C PRO A 55 -18.95 14.53 -17.47
N LEU A 56 -18.24 13.50 -17.92
CA LEU A 56 -16.83 13.56 -18.34
C LEU A 56 -16.53 14.71 -19.33
N GLU A 57 -17.45 14.99 -20.26
CA GLU A 57 -17.33 16.04 -21.27
C GLU A 57 -17.32 17.45 -20.65
N ALA A 58 -17.93 17.62 -19.48
CA ALA A 58 -18.02 18.86 -18.73
C ALA A 58 -17.09 18.89 -17.51
N ALA A 59 -16.57 17.74 -17.09
CA ALA A 59 -15.79 17.59 -15.88
C ALA A 59 -14.43 18.30 -15.95
N VAL A 60 -13.92 18.66 -14.77
CA VAL A 60 -12.59 19.23 -14.55
C VAL A 60 -11.75 18.23 -13.75
N THR A 61 -10.44 18.28 -13.90
CA THR A 61 -9.54 17.49 -13.04
C THR A 61 -9.64 17.98 -11.59
N PRO A 62 -9.23 17.17 -10.60
CA PRO A 62 -9.12 17.66 -9.23
C PRO A 62 -8.20 18.88 -9.13
N PRO A 63 -8.41 19.75 -8.13
CA PRO A 63 -7.56 20.92 -7.94
C PRO A 63 -6.12 20.53 -7.61
N SER A 64 -5.16 21.35 -8.01
CA SER A 64 -3.72 21.13 -7.77
C SER A 64 -3.39 20.86 -6.30
N GLY A 65 -4.19 21.39 -5.36
CA GLY A 65 -4.09 21.10 -3.93
C GLY A 65 -4.16 19.61 -3.58
N TRP A 66 -4.88 18.78 -4.34
CA TRP A 66 -4.87 17.32 -4.16
C TRP A 66 -3.47 16.72 -4.32
N TYR A 67 -2.63 17.34 -5.14
CA TYR A 67 -1.31 16.85 -5.50
C TYR A 67 -0.19 17.52 -4.70
N THR A 68 -0.40 18.72 -4.16
CA THR A 68 0.68 19.49 -3.51
C THR A 68 0.55 19.56 -1.99
N ASP A 69 -0.67 19.46 -1.44
CA ASP A 69 -0.92 19.65 0.00
C ASP A 69 -0.56 18.39 0.83
N ALA A 70 0.28 18.59 1.85
CA ALA A 70 0.68 17.53 2.78
C ALA A 70 -0.45 17.10 3.73
N GLU A 71 -1.35 18.00 4.12
CA GLU A 71 -2.53 17.65 4.92
C GLU A 71 -3.52 16.82 4.09
N PHE A 72 -3.59 17.08 2.78
CA PHE A 72 -4.40 16.27 1.88
C PHE A 72 -3.83 14.85 1.75
N LEU A 73 -2.51 14.68 1.63
CA LEU A 73 -1.90 13.35 1.64
C LEU A 73 -2.19 12.58 2.94
N GLN A 74 -2.24 13.26 4.10
CA GLN A 74 -2.61 12.58 5.34
C GLN A 74 -4.05 12.07 5.30
N LEU A 75 -4.97 12.85 4.72
CA LEU A 75 -6.34 12.39 4.47
C LEU A 75 -6.39 11.18 3.54
N GLU A 76 -5.56 11.15 2.49
CA GLU A 76 -5.45 9.99 1.60
C GLU A 76 -4.95 8.74 2.33
N PHE A 77 -3.97 8.87 3.23
CA PHE A 77 -3.57 7.72 4.05
C PHE A 77 -4.76 7.18 4.86
N ASP A 78 -5.47 8.06 5.57
CA ASP A 78 -6.55 7.67 6.48
C ASP A 78 -7.78 7.11 5.75
N ARG A 79 -8.09 7.61 4.55
CA ARG A 79 -9.35 7.32 3.84
C ARG A 79 -9.19 6.48 2.57
N VAL A 80 -7.98 6.38 2.02
CA VAL A 80 -7.73 5.64 0.78
C VAL A 80 -6.84 4.43 1.04
N PHE A 81 -5.66 4.63 1.62
CA PHE A 81 -4.67 3.57 1.74
C PHE A 81 -4.91 2.64 2.93
N LEU A 82 -5.40 3.17 4.04
CA LEU A 82 -5.68 2.36 5.23
C LEU A 82 -7.04 1.65 5.17
N LEU A 83 -7.82 1.87 4.11
CA LEU A 83 -9.13 1.22 3.89
C LEU A 83 -9.05 0.17 2.78
N GLY A 84 -9.42 -1.07 3.09
CA GLY A 84 -9.44 -2.18 2.13
C GLY A 84 -8.06 -2.79 1.84
N TRP A 85 -8.01 -3.63 0.80
CA TRP A 85 -6.82 -4.39 0.43
C TRP A 85 -5.78 -3.56 -0.32
N GLN A 86 -4.53 -3.65 0.12
CA GLN A 86 -3.37 -3.02 -0.49
C GLN A 86 -2.38 -4.09 -0.95
N ALA A 87 -1.89 -4.01 -2.18
CA ALA A 87 -0.76 -4.81 -2.61
C ALA A 87 0.52 -4.34 -1.88
N VAL A 88 1.14 -5.23 -1.11
CA VAL A 88 2.31 -4.89 -0.28
C VAL A 88 3.57 -5.68 -0.63
N GLY A 89 3.45 -6.69 -1.47
CA GLY A 89 4.57 -7.51 -1.90
C GLY A 89 4.14 -8.71 -2.72
N HIS A 90 5.04 -9.66 -2.88
CA HIS A 90 4.81 -10.89 -3.64
C HIS A 90 5.11 -12.13 -2.82
N ILE A 91 4.46 -13.23 -3.18
CA ILE A 91 4.57 -14.50 -2.45
C ILE A 91 6.00 -15.07 -2.47
N TRP A 92 6.81 -14.73 -3.47
CA TRP A 92 8.21 -15.17 -3.54
C TRP A 92 9.08 -14.57 -2.44
N GLN A 93 8.71 -13.42 -1.87
CA GLN A 93 9.40 -12.80 -0.72
C GLN A 93 9.17 -13.59 0.58
N VAL A 94 8.16 -14.45 0.61
CA VAL A 94 7.76 -15.32 1.74
C VAL A 94 7.49 -16.74 1.24
N LYS A 95 8.39 -17.26 0.41
CA LYS A 95 8.21 -18.57 -0.25
C LYS A 95 8.38 -19.73 0.73
N ASN A 96 9.37 -19.64 1.61
CA ASN A 96 9.77 -20.70 2.54
C ASN A 96 9.27 -20.40 3.96
N PRO A 97 9.11 -21.43 4.81
CA PRO A 97 8.91 -21.22 6.24
C PRO A 97 10.03 -20.34 6.82
N ASN A 98 9.65 -19.46 7.75
CA ASN A 98 10.51 -18.48 8.42
C ASN A 98 10.94 -17.27 7.58
N ASP A 99 10.60 -17.23 6.29
CA ASP A 99 10.82 -16.03 5.47
C ASP A 99 9.94 -14.87 5.99
N PHE A 100 10.49 -13.66 5.97
CA PHE A 100 9.76 -12.43 6.25
C PHE A 100 10.22 -11.28 5.35
N PHE A 101 9.36 -10.30 5.16
CA PHE A 101 9.74 -8.97 4.68
C PHE A 101 8.99 -7.88 5.46
N THR A 102 9.55 -6.70 5.46
CA THR A 102 8.98 -5.51 6.10
C THR A 102 8.65 -4.46 5.06
N GLY A 103 7.75 -3.55 5.42
CA GLY A 103 7.40 -2.42 4.59
C GLY A 103 6.70 -1.34 5.41
N ARG A 104 6.40 -0.24 4.74
CA ARG A 104 5.77 0.92 5.34
C ARG A 104 4.71 1.51 4.41
N LEU A 105 3.55 1.83 4.98
CA LEU A 105 2.48 2.57 4.32
C LEU A 105 2.10 3.76 5.20
N GLY A 106 2.42 4.98 4.77
CA GLY A 106 2.22 6.18 5.58
C GLY A 106 3.03 6.14 6.88
N ASN A 107 2.35 6.02 8.02
CA ASN A 107 2.96 5.85 9.34
C ASN A 107 2.88 4.39 9.87
N VAL A 108 2.35 3.47 9.07
CA VAL A 108 2.20 2.06 9.45
C VAL A 108 3.43 1.27 9.01
N GLU A 109 4.24 0.88 10.00
CA GLU A 109 5.34 -0.07 9.85
C GLU A 109 4.79 -1.50 9.99
N PHE A 110 4.99 -2.35 8.97
CA PHE A 110 4.46 -3.71 8.95
C PHE A 110 5.53 -4.76 8.66
N VAL A 111 5.25 -5.99 9.08
CA VAL A 111 6.02 -7.20 8.76
C VAL A 111 5.07 -8.27 8.26
N ILE A 112 5.41 -8.89 7.13
CA ILE A 112 4.77 -10.08 6.59
C ILE A 112 5.73 -11.25 6.81
N CYS A 113 5.24 -12.38 7.32
CA CYS A 113 6.07 -13.57 7.51
C CYS A 113 5.31 -14.86 7.25
N ARG A 114 6.06 -15.92 6.92
CA ARG A 114 5.53 -17.29 6.85
C ARG A 114 6.03 -18.08 8.05
N ASP A 115 5.10 -18.62 8.85
CA ASP A 115 5.48 -19.42 10.01
C ASP A 115 6.03 -20.81 9.64
N ALA A 116 6.50 -21.55 10.65
CA ALA A 116 7.01 -22.92 10.47
C ALA A 116 5.96 -23.90 9.92
N SER A 117 4.68 -23.62 10.16
CA SER A 117 3.52 -24.38 9.67
C SER A 117 3.07 -23.93 8.27
N ARG A 118 3.80 -23.00 7.64
CA ARG A 118 3.52 -22.39 6.33
C ARG A 118 2.33 -21.43 6.30
N ASN A 119 1.78 -21.00 7.43
CA ASN A 119 0.74 -19.97 7.44
C ASN A 119 1.36 -18.60 7.19
N LEU A 120 0.65 -17.76 6.43
CA LEU A 120 1.04 -16.37 6.18
C LEU A 120 0.46 -15.49 7.28
N HIS A 121 1.29 -14.62 7.86
CA HIS A 121 0.90 -13.69 8.90
C HIS A 121 1.38 -12.28 8.57
N ALA A 122 0.65 -11.28 9.07
CA ALA A 122 1.06 -9.89 9.03
C ALA A 122 0.81 -9.21 10.37
N PHE A 123 1.74 -8.35 10.77
CA PHE A 123 1.67 -7.59 12.02
C PHE A 123 2.19 -6.19 11.85
N HIS A 124 1.75 -5.28 12.73
CA HIS A 124 2.50 -4.05 12.98
C HIS A 124 3.91 -4.41 13.47
N ASN A 125 4.93 -3.93 12.77
CA ASN A 125 6.36 -4.20 13.06
C ASN A 125 6.86 -3.37 14.26
N VAL A 126 6.13 -3.41 15.37
CA VAL A 126 6.34 -2.53 16.52
C VAL A 126 6.26 -3.36 17.81
N CYS A 127 7.34 -3.33 18.58
CA CYS A 127 7.38 -3.99 19.88
C CYS A 127 6.33 -3.41 20.84
N ARG A 128 5.50 -4.28 21.41
CA ARG A 128 4.47 -3.92 22.40
C ARG A 128 5.01 -3.48 23.77
N HIS A 129 6.33 -3.53 23.98
CA HIS A 129 6.96 -2.94 25.14
C HIS A 129 7.11 -1.42 24.92
N HIS A 130 8.20 -1.00 24.27
CA HIS A 130 8.56 0.42 24.08
C HIS A 130 8.81 0.73 22.58
N ALA A 131 7.90 0.27 21.72
CA ALA A 131 7.75 0.69 20.31
C ALA A 131 8.95 0.51 19.35
N SER A 132 10.02 -0.19 19.76
CA SER A 132 11.12 -0.53 18.84
C SER A 132 10.63 -1.36 17.67
N LEU A 133 11.14 -1.09 16.46
CA LEU A 133 10.99 -1.99 15.32
C LEU A 133 11.60 -3.36 15.64
N LEU A 134 10.97 -4.42 15.14
CA LEU A 134 11.31 -5.81 15.44
C LEU A 134 12.14 -6.46 14.33
N ALA A 135 11.82 -6.10 13.08
CA ALA A 135 12.46 -6.58 11.88
C ALA A 135 12.82 -5.40 10.96
N CYS A 136 13.77 -5.62 10.06
CA CYS A 136 14.20 -4.64 9.05
C CYS A 136 14.42 -5.40 7.74
N GLU A 137 14.11 -4.77 6.62
CA GLU A 137 14.26 -5.33 5.27
C GLU A 137 13.51 -6.67 5.12
N SER A 138 14.22 -7.73 4.72
CA SER A 138 13.70 -9.09 4.56
C SER A 138 14.72 -10.11 5.04
N GLY A 139 14.30 -11.37 5.20
CA GLY A 139 15.21 -12.46 5.54
C GLY A 139 14.49 -13.64 6.17
N GLN A 140 15.24 -14.42 6.97
CA GLN A 140 14.74 -15.59 7.67
C GLN A 140 14.89 -15.46 9.19
N LYS A 141 13.80 -15.70 9.92
CA LYS A 141 13.79 -15.69 11.40
C LYS A 141 12.82 -16.73 11.93
N THR A 142 13.20 -17.44 12.99
CA THR A 142 12.28 -18.33 13.72
C THR A 142 11.46 -17.60 14.79
N CYS A 143 11.87 -16.37 15.15
CA CYS A 143 11.16 -15.47 16.06
C CYS A 143 11.63 -14.02 15.86
N PHE A 144 10.83 -13.06 16.29
CA PHE A 144 11.18 -11.65 16.30
C PHE A 144 11.67 -11.23 17.69
N GLN A 145 12.98 -11.07 17.86
CA GLN A 145 13.54 -10.53 19.09
C GLN A 145 13.70 -9.01 18.97
N CYS A 146 13.03 -8.28 19.86
CA CYS A 146 13.13 -6.84 19.97
C CYS A 146 14.58 -6.43 20.32
N PRO A 147 15.23 -5.58 19.49
CA PRO A 147 16.63 -5.18 19.71
C PRO A 147 16.80 -4.28 20.93
N TYR A 148 15.71 -3.69 21.46
CA TYR A 148 15.80 -2.77 22.58
C TYR A 148 15.94 -3.49 23.94
N HIS A 149 15.01 -4.38 24.27
CA HIS A 149 14.97 -5.03 25.59
C HIS A 149 14.92 -6.56 25.52
N GLY A 150 14.98 -7.15 24.33
CA GLY A 150 15.00 -8.60 24.15
C GLY A 150 13.67 -9.30 24.42
N TRP A 151 12.55 -8.59 24.33
CA TRP A 151 11.23 -9.24 24.22
C TRP A 151 11.18 -10.04 22.92
N THR A 152 10.69 -11.27 22.97
CA THR A 152 10.70 -12.19 21.83
C THR A 152 9.28 -12.56 21.46
N TYR A 153 8.94 -12.45 20.19
CA TYR A 153 7.64 -12.79 19.61
C TYR A 153 7.78 -13.96 18.64
N GLY A 154 6.78 -14.84 18.59
CA GLY A 154 6.67 -15.87 17.57
C GLY A 154 6.31 -15.27 16.21
N LEU A 155 6.44 -16.06 15.14
CA LEU A 155 5.95 -15.67 13.82
C LEU A 155 4.41 -15.70 13.71
N ASP A 156 3.75 -16.26 14.72
CA ASP A 156 2.30 -16.18 14.94
C ASP A 156 1.90 -14.91 15.73
N GLY A 157 2.86 -14.02 16.03
CA GLY A 157 2.65 -12.79 16.78
C GLY A 157 2.57 -12.98 18.30
N SER A 158 2.55 -14.20 18.81
CA SER A 158 2.48 -14.44 20.25
C SER A 158 3.73 -13.89 20.95
N LEU A 159 3.57 -13.19 22.07
CA LEU A 159 4.72 -12.86 22.91
C LEU A 159 5.24 -14.19 23.48
N LEU A 160 6.48 -14.56 23.23
CA LEU A 160 7.11 -15.80 23.73
C LEU A 160 7.92 -15.55 25.01
N LYS A 161 8.58 -14.39 25.10
CA LYS A 161 9.41 -14.03 26.25
C LYS A 161 9.37 -12.54 26.50
N ALA A 162 9.09 -12.16 27.75
CA ALA A 162 9.28 -10.81 28.25
C ALA A 162 10.38 -10.85 29.31
N THR A 163 11.45 -10.08 29.09
CA THR A 163 12.64 -10.07 29.96
C THR A 163 12.40 -9.19 31.19
N ARG A 164 12.99 -9.59 32.33
CA ARG A 164 13.04 -8.78 33.58
C ARG A 164 11.67 -8.24 34.06
N ILE A 165 10.58 -8.97 33.84
CA ILE A 165 9.21 -8.56 34.22
C ILE A 165 8.88 -8.73 35.71
N SER A 166 9.82 -9.22 36.52
CA SER A 166 9.63 -9.39 37.97
C SER A 166 9.24 -8.05 38.62
N GLY A 167 8.14 -8.06 39.37
CA GLY A 167 7.63 -6.85 40.05
C GLY A 167 6.56 -6.07 39.28
N ILE A 168 6.33 -6.37 37.99
CA ILE A 168 5.20 -5.80 37.25
C ILE A 168 3.90 -6.43 37.79
N LYS A 169 2.94 -5.58 38.20
CA LYS A 169 1.62 -6.01 38.68
C LYS A 169 0.64 -6.09 37.51
N LYS A 170 -0.26 -7.08 37.54
CA LYS A 170 -1.33 -7.26 36.53
C LYS A 170 -0.82 -7.38 35.08
N PHE A 171 0.36 -7.97 34.90
CA PHE A 171 0.88 -8.27 33.59
C PHE A 171 0.41 -9.65 33.14
N ASN A 172 -0.39 -9.69 32.08
CA ASN A 172 -0.68 -10.93 31.36
C ASN A 172 0.05 -10.90 30.03
N LYS A 173 0.98 -11.84 29.84
CA LYS A 173 1.80 -11.97 28.63
C LYS A 173 0.95 -12.07 27.35
N ASN A 174 -0.24 -12.65 27.44
CA ASN A 174 -1.13 -12.83 26.29
C ASN A 174 -1.74 -11.51 25.79
N ASP A 175 -1.77 -10.46 26.62
CA ASP A 175 -2.32 -9.15 26.24
C ASP A 175 -1.31 -8.32 25.40
N PHE A 176 -0.07 -8.80 25.26
CA PHE A 176 1.05 -8.10 24.64
C PHE A 176 1.64 -8.81 23.42
N GLY A 177 0.86 -9.68 22.75
CA GLY A 177 1.20 -10.18 21.41
C GLY A 177 1.25 -9.05 20.37
N LEU A 178 1.87 -9.29 19.22
CA LEU A 178 1.89 -8.32 18.11
C LEU A 178 0.47 -8.01 17.65
N VAL A 179 0.25 -6.76 17.23
CA VAL A 179 -1.05 -6.35 16.68
C VAL A 179 -1.15 -6.90 15.26
N PRO A 180 -2.14 -7.77 14.95
CA PRO A 180 -2.27 -8.38 13.64
C PRO A 180 -2.75 -7.38 12.59
N ILE A 181 -2.38 -7.65 11.35
CA ILE A 181 -2.88 -7.00 10.13
C ILE A 181 -3.50 -8.12 9.28
N LYS A 182 -4.66 -7.88 8.67
CA LYS A 182 -5.24 -8.88 7.76
C LYS A 182 -4.32 -9.06 6.55
N VAL A 183 -4.06 -10.32 6.20
CA VAL A 183 -3.20 -10.67 5.06
C VAL A 183 -3.85 -11.77 4.24
N ALA A 184 -3.73 -11.66 2.94
CA ALA A 184 -4.21 -12.65 1.98
C ALA A 184 -3.29 -12.67 0.76
N THR A 185 -3.54 -13.62 -0.13
CA THR A 185 -2.85 -13.69 -1.42
C THR A 185 -3.86 -13.72 -2.55
N TRP A 186 -3.58 -12.97 -3.61
CA TRP A 186 -4.30 -13.12 -4.87
C TRP A 186 -3.27 -13.21 -6.00
N GLY A 187 -3.30 -14.33 -6.73
CA GLY A 187 -2.24 -14.66 -7.69
C GLY A 187 -0.84 -14.65 -7.04
N PRO A 188 0.14 -13.95 -7.62
CA PRO A 188 1.49 -13.85 -7.05
C PRO A 188 1.61 -12.77 -5.95
N PHE A 189 0.56 -12.01 -5.65
CA PHE A 189 0.63 -10.85 -4.76
C PHE A 189 0.26 -11.20 -3.32
N VAL A 190 0.91 -10.51 -2.40
CA VAL A 190 0.54 -10.44 -0.99
C VAL A 190 -0.24 -9.15 -0.78
N LEU A 191 -1.46 -9.30 -0.27
CA LEU A 191 -2.35 -8.20 0.04
C LEU A 191 -2.45 -8.02 1.55
N ALA A 192 -2.43 -6.78 2.02
CA ALA A 192 -2.64 -6.43 3.42
C ALA A 192 -3.79 -5.45 3.59
N ARG A 193 -4.53 -5.56 4.68
CA ARG A 193 -5.66 -4.69 5.03
C ARG A 193 -5.51 -4.19 6.47
N PHE A 194 -5.52 -2.87 6.63
CA PHE A 194 -5.06 -2.16 7.84
C PHE A 194 -6.18 -1.59 8.74
N ASP A 195 -7.43 -1.63 8.28
CA ASP A 195 -8.62 -1.11 8.99
C ASP A 195 -9.26 -2.12 9.96
N ASP A 196 -8.76 -3.35 10.03
CA ASP A 196 -9.37 -4.43 10.80
C ASP A 196 -8.33 -5.27 11.56
N GLU A 197 -8.48 -5.32 12.90
CA GLU A 197 -7.63 -6.13 13.79
C GLU A 197 -8.19 -7.55 14.03
N SER A 198 -9.33 -7.91 13.42
CA SER A 198 -9.93 -9.24 13.59
C SER A 198 -9.12 -10.31 12.85
N THR A 199 -8.77 -11.38 13.57
CA THR A 199 -8.12 -12.58 13.03
C THR A 199 -9.14 -13.63 12.54
N GLU A 200 -10.43 -13.30 12.49
CA GLU A 200 -11.50 -14.23 12.13
C GLU A 200 -11.91 -14.07 10.66
N GLY A 201 -11.69 -15.13 9.88
CA GLY A 201 -12.10 -15.26 8.48
C GLY A 201 -11.04 -15.96 7.65
N ASP A 202 -11.38 -17.11 7.06
CA ASP A 202 -10.56 -17.72 6.01
C ASP A 202 -10.75 -16.86 4.74
N VAL A 203 -9.78 -16.00 4.46
CA VAL A 203 -9.89 -14.93 3.45
C VAL A 203 -9.58 -15.43 2.03
N SER A 204 -9.31 -16.72 1.84
CA SER A 204 -8.70 -17.20 0.59
C SER A 204 -9.63 -17.10 -0.63
N ASP A 205 -10.94 -17.25 -0.44
CA ASP A 205 -11.86 -17.42 -1.59
C ASP A 205 -12.59 -16.13 -1.99
N VAL A 206 -12.54 -15.08 -1.16
CA VAL A 206 -13.30 -13.82 -1.40
C VAL A 206 -12.38 -12.62 -1.67
N VAL A 207 -11.07 -12.74 -1.43
CA VAL A 207 -10.14 -11.60 -1.59
C VAL A 207 -10.11 -11.03 -3.01
N GLY A 208 -10.22 -11.89 -4.03
CA GLY A 208 -10.31 -11.45 -5.42
C GLY A 208 -11.54 -10.60 -5.68
N ASP A 209 -12.70 -11.01 -5.14
CA ASP A 209 -13.96 -10.30 -5.29
C ASP A 209 -13.97 -8.99 -4.50
N GLU A 210 -13.40 -8.98 -3.28
CA GLU A 210 -13.28 -7.76 -2.48
C GLU A 210 -12.31 -6.74 -3.09
N TRP A 211 -11.21 -7.22 -3.70
CA TRP A 211 -10.17 -6.36 -4.23
C TRP A 211 -10.50 -5.86 -5.64
N LEU A 212 -11.04 -6.73 -6.50
CA LEU A 212 -11.21 -6.50 -7.94
C LEU A 212 -12.66 -6.40 -8.39
N GLY A 213 -13.62 -6.81 -7.55
CA GLY A 213 -15.03 -6.82 -7.92
C GLY A 213 -15.29 -7.69 -9.15
N SER A 214 -16.13 -7.17 -10.06
CA SER A 214 -16.51 -7.89 -11.28
C SER A 214 -15.35 -8.08 -12.28
N ALA A 215 -14.20 -7.43 -12.06
CA ALA A 215 -13.00 -7.62 -12.88
C ALA A 215 -12.16 -8.84 -12.47
N SER A 216 -12.49 -9.52 -11.36
CA SER A 216 -11.72 -10.66 -10.81
C SER A 216 -11.52 -11.78 -11.84
N GLU A 217 -12.60 -12.25 -12.49
CA GLU A 217 -12.54 -13.31 -13.50
C GLU A 217 -11.72 -12.86 -14.72
N LEU A 218 -11.95 -11.63 -15.19
CA LEU A 218 -11.26 -11.08 -16.35
C LEU A 218 -9.74 -11.04 -16.13
N LEU A 219 -9.30 -10.53 -14.98
CA LEU A 219 -7.89 -10.38 -14.66
C LEU A 219 -7.24 -11.72 -14.32
N SER A 220 -7.96 -12.65 -13.68
CA SER A 220 -7.44 -13.99 -13.44
C SER A 220 -7.17 -14.78 -14.74
N THR A 221 -7.92 -14.49 -15.80
CA THR A 221 -7.81 -15.18 -17.09
C THR A 221 -6.82 -14.50 -18.04
N ASN A 222 -6.81 -13.16 -18.09
CA ASN A 222 -6.11 -12.40 -19.14
C ASN A 222 -5.05 -11.43 -18.62
N GLY A 223 -5.13 -11.05 -17.34
CA GLY A 223 -4.23 -10.07 -16.75
C GLY A 223 -3.03 -10.73 -16.07
N ILE A 224 -3.28 -11.70 -15.21
CA ILE A 224 -2.27 -12.40 -14.44
C ILE A 224 -2.12 -13.83 -14.92
N ASP A 225 -0.86 -14.21 -15.12
CA ASP A 225 -0.46 -15.60 -15.21
C ASP A 225 0.47 -15.95 -14.05
N THR A 226 -0.06 -16.70 -13.08
CA THR A 226 0.69 -17.16 -11.90
C THR A 226 1.84 -18.12 -12.23
N SER A 227 1.90 -18.63 -13.47
CA SER A 227 2.96 -19.50 -13.91
C SER A 227 4.22 -18.75 -14.33
N LEU A 228 4.13 -17.45 -14.63
CA LEU A 228 5.27 -16.61 -15.05
C LEU A 228 6.25 -16.42 -13.88
N PRO A 229 7.52 -16.87 -14.02
CA PRO A 229 8.51 -16.61 -12.99
C PRO A 229 8.88 -15.13 -12.90
N HIS A 230 9.15 -14.69 -11.67
CA HIS A 230 9.71 -13.36 -11.40
C HIS A 230 11.15 -13.29 -11.93
N ILE A 231 11.46 -12.21 -12.64
CA ILE A 231 12.77 -11.94 -13.23
C ILE A 231 13.56 -10.99 -12.34
N CYS A 232 13.03 -9.80 -12.10
CA CYS A 232 13.66 -8.83 -11.22
C CYS A 232 12.67 -7.79 -10.72
N ARG A 233 13.09 -7.06 -9.69
CA ARG A 233 12.44 -5.87 -9.18
C ARG A 233 13.29 -4.64 -9.52
N ARG A 234 12.64 -3.54 -9.92
CA ARG A 234 13.23 -2.20 -10.01
C ARG A 234 12.42 -1.21 -9.19
N GLU A 235 13.10 -0.24 -8.59
CA GLU A 235 12.45 0.79 -7.78
C GLU A 235 12.92 2.17 -8.24
N TYR A 236 11.96 3.08 -8.44
CA TYR A 236 12.24 4.45 -8.87
C TYR A 236 11.68 5.43 -7.84
N ILE A 237 12.52 6.35 -7.38
CA ILE A 237 12.07 7.50 -6.58
C ILE A 237 11.77 8.64 -7.55
N ILE A 238 10.51 9.05 -7.60
CA ILE A 238 10.02 10.06 -8.54
C ILE A 238 9.62 11.31 -7.74
N ASN A 239 10.08 12.49 -8.15
CA ASN A 239 9.68 13.75 -7.51
C ASN A 239 8.31 14.23 -8.03
N CYS A 240 7.29 13.39 -7.86
CA CYS A 240 5.89 13.71 -8.10
C CYS A 240 4.98 13.11 -7.02
N ASN A 241 3.77 13.65 -6.89
CA ASN A 241 2.71 13.01 -6.14
C ASN A 241 2.39 11.63 -6.75
N TRP A 242 2.04 10.65 -5.92
CA TRP A 242 1.71 9.31 -6.39
C TRP A 242 0.58 9.31 -7.44
N LYS A 243 -0.40 10.21 -7.31
CA LYS A 243 -1.50 10.38 -8.27
C LYS A 243 -1.03 10.84 -9.63
N VAL A 244 0.02 11.66 -9.74
CA VAL A 244 0.55 12.10 -11.04
C VAL A 244 1.03 10.91 -11.87
N PHE A 245 1.67 9.93 -11.23
CA PHE A 245 2.07 8.69 -11.91
C PHE A 245 0.85 7.83 -12.30
N CYS A 246 -0.18 7.78 -11.45
CA CYS A 246 -1.45 7.12 -11.80
C CYS A 246 -2.16 7.80 -12.97
N ASP A 247 -2.22 9.13 -12.98
CA ASP A 247 -2.84 9.92 -14.04
C ASP A 247 -2.12 9.67 -15.38
N ASN A 248 -0.79 9.67 -15.37
CA ASN A 248 0.03 9.32 -16.55
C ASN A 248 -0.31 7.94 -17.11
N TYR A 249 -0.59 6.96 -16.25
CA TYR A 249 -0.98 5.61 -16.66
C TYR A 249 -2.42 5.49 -17.20
N LEU A 250 -3.31 6.40 -16.80
CA LEU A 250 -4.77 6.31 -16.97
C LEU A 250 -5.31 7.16 -18.13
N ASP A 251 -4.43 7.67 -18.99
CA ASP A 251 -4.79 8.63 -20.03
C ASP A 251 -5.25 8.00 -21.36
N GLY A 252 -5.47 6.68 -21.41
CA GLY A 252 -5.93 6.01 -22.63
C GLY A 252 -4.84 5.92 -23.71
N GLY A 253 -3.57 6.00 -23.34
CA GLY A 253 -2.45 6.04 -24.29
C GLY A 253 -2.31 7.38 -25.00
N TYR A 254 -2.88 8.46 -24.45
CA TYR A 254 -2.93 9.76 -25.09
C TYR A 254 -1.54 10.41 -25.22
N HIS A 255 -0.68 10.27 -24.20
CA HIS A 255 0.69 10.77 -24.23
C HIS A 255 1.64 9.89 -25.08
N VAL A 256 1.31 8.61 -25.30
CA VAL A 256 2.19 7.61 -25.93
C VAL A 256 2.78 8.06 -27.28
N PRO A 257 2.01 8.59 -28.26
CA PRO A 257 2.56 9.08 -29.52
C PRO A 257 3.59 10.21 -29.36
N TYR A 258 3.46 11.00 -28.31
CA TYR A 258 4.24 12.23 -28.11
C TYR A 258 5.47 12.00 -27.24
N ALA A 259 5.36 11.06 -26.29
CA ALA A 259 6.38 10.78 -25.30
C ALA A 259 7.22 9.54 -25.64
N HIS A 260 6.59 8.48 -26.16
CA HIS A 260 7.19 7.16 -26.29
C HIS A 260 7.26 6.74 -27.76
N GLY A 261 8.07 7.44 -28.57
CA GLY A 261 8.16 7.18 -30.01
C GLY A 261 8.47 5.72 -30.37
N ALA A 262 9.31 5.04 -29.55
CA ALA A 262 9.63 3.63 -29.73
C ALA A 262 8.43 2.71 -29.42
N LEU A 263 7.75 2.93 -28.29
CA LEU A 263 6.57 2.14 -27.90
C LEU A 263 5.40 2.36 -28.86
N ALA A 264 5.14 3.63 -29.23
CA ALA A 264 4.08 4.01 -30.15
C ALA A 264 4.20 3.30 -31.51
N SER A 265 5.43 3.04 -31.95
CA SER A 265 5.68 2.33 -33.22
C SER A 265 5.26 0.85 -33.19
N GLY A 266 5.13 0.24 -32.00
CA GLY A 266 4.71 -1.14 -31.82
C GLY A 266 3.22 -1.33 -31.51
N LEU A 267 2.48 -0.24 -31.29
CA LEU A 267 1.08 -0.26 -30.87
C LEU A 267 0.15 0.28 -31.96
N GLN A 268 -1.02 -0.34 -32.11
CA GLN A 268 -2.10 0.16 -32.96
C GLN A 268 -3.01 1.08 -32.16
N LEU A 269 -2.58 2.32 -31.93
CA LEU A 269 -3.28 3.25 -31.01
C LEU A 269 -4.75 3.55 -31.38
N GLN A 270 -5.18 3.31 -32.62
CA GLN A 270 -6.59 3.45 -33.01
C GLN A 270 -7.48 2.32 -32.47
N SER A 271 -6.88 1.22 -32.01
CA SER A 271 -7.56 0.08 -31.39
C SER A 271 -7.70 0.20 -29.87
N TYR A 272 -7.28 1.34 -29.30
CA TYR A 272 -7.25 1.52 -27.86
C TYR A 272 -8.66 1.57 -27.28
N GLU A 273 -8.96 0.69 -26.33
CA GLU A 273 -10.26 0.60 -25.65
C GLU A 273 -10.08 0.66 -24.14
N THR A 274 -10.97 1.37 -23.45
CA THR A 274 -10.96 1.51 -21.99
C THR A 274 -12.28 1.02 -21.41
N PHE A 275 -12.19 0.19 -20.38
CA PHE A 275 -13.31 -0.36 -19.64
C PHE A 275 -13.16 -0.02 -18.15
N THR A 276 -14.24 0.40 -17.50
CA THR A 276 -14.26 0.70 -16.06
C THR A 276 -15.16 -0.28 -15.33
N TYR A 277 -14.68 -0.75 -14.19
CA TYR A 277 -15.34 -1.62 -13.22
C TYR A 277 -15.36 -0.93 -11.86
N GLU A 278 -15.86 -1.58 -10.81
CA GLU A 278 -16.09 -0.93 -9.51
C GLU A 278 -14.84 -0.29 -8.90
N ARG A 279 -13.70 -0.98 -8.97
CA ARG A 279 -12.40 -0.51 -8.42
C ARG A 279 -11.25 -0.67 -9.40
N VAL A 280 -11.57 -1.03 -10.64
CA VAL A 280 -10.58 -1.41 -11.65
C VAL A 280 -10.90 -0.69 -12.95
N SER A 281 -9.88 -0.26 -13.68
CA SER A 281 -10.02 0.09 -15.10
C SER A 281 -9.06 -0.74 -15.93
N VAL A 282 -9.53 -1.23 -17.07
CA VAL A 282 -8.75 -2.05 -18.01
C VAL A 282 -8.67 -1.33 -19.34
N GLN A 283 -7.46 -1.08 -19.79
CA GLN A 283 -7.13 -0.51 -21.08
C GLN A 283 -6.54 -1.62 -21.97
N ARG A 284 -6.94 -1.66 -23.24
CA ARG A 284 -6.47 -2.67 -24.21
C ARG A 284 -6.05 -2.00 -25.49
N CYS A 285 -4.99 -2.52 -26.09
CA CYS A 285 -4.51 -2.08 -27.38
C CYS A 285 -4.03 -3.30 -28.17
N GLU A 286 -4.35 -3.37 -29.46
CA GLU A 286 -3.68 -4.29 -30.35
C GLU A 286 -2.25 -3.80 -30.62
N SER A 287 -1.34 -4.75 -30.76
CA SER A 287 0.05 -4.48 -31.12
C SER A 287 0.28 -4.93 -32.57
N THR A 288 1.19 -4.30 -33.29
CA THR A 288 1.54 -4.75 -34.64
C THR A 288 2.32 -6.06 -34.57
N PRO A 289 1.83 -7.18 -35.15
CA PRO A 289 2.65 -8.37 -35.30
C PRO A 289 3.70 -8.08 -36.37
N SER A 290 4.90 -7.69 -35.96
CA SER A 290 6.02 -7.50 -36.88
C SER A 290 7.02 -8.63 -36.69
N GLY A 291 7.55 -9.16 -37.79
CA GLY A 291 8.59 -10.18 -37.78
C GLY A 291 9.98 -9.65 -37.39
N SER A 292 10.04 -8.54 -36.64
CA SER A 292 11.27 -7.95 -36.09
C SER A 292 11.39 -8.27 -34.60
N GLU A 293 12.58 -8.67 -34.16
CA GLU A 293 12.88 -9.00 -32.77
C GLU A 293 12.50 -7.89 -31.77
N ASP A 294 12.48 -6.64 -32.22
CA ASP A 294 12.22 -5.44 -31.39
C ASP A 294 10.81 -5.39 -30.77
N PHE A 295 9.83 -6.12 -31.31
CA PHE A 295 8.44 -6.11 -30.82
C PHE A 295 7.94 -7.46 -30.33
N GLU A 296 8.82 -8.47 -30.27
CA GLU A 296 8.48 -9.82 -29.83
C GLU A 296 7.91 -9.82 -28.40
N ARG A 297 8.42 -8.93 -27.53
CA ARG A 297 7.91 -8.76 -26.16
C ARG A 297 6.45 -8.30 -26.10
N LEU A 298 5.99 -7.52 -27.08
CA LEU A 298 4.64 -6.92 -27.08
C LEU A 298 3.55 -7.94 -27.43
N GLY A 299 3.91 -8.99 -28.18
CA GLY A 299 2.95 -9.94 -28.74
C GLY A 299 1.92 -9.26 -29.64
N THR A 300 0.68 -9.75 -29.62
CA THR A 300 -0.42 -9.25 -30.48
C THR A 300 -1.38 -8.31 -29.76
N LYS A 301 -1.39 -8.35 -28.43
CA LYS A 301 -2.31 -7.56 -27.58
C LYS A 301 -1.60 -7.14 -26.31
N ALA A 302 -1.85 -5.90 -25.91
CA ALA A 302 -1.47 -5.36 -24.61
C ALA A 302 -2.72 -5.15 -23.74
N LEU A 303 -2.62 -5.49 -22.46
CA LEU A 303 -3.64 -5.23 -21.45
C LEU A 303 -2.99 -4.46 -20.30
N TYR A 304 -3.57 -3.34 -19.93
CA TYR A 304 -3.13 -2.47 -18.83
C TYR A 304 -4.28 -2.35 -17.84
N ALA A 305 -4.15 -2.96 -16.67
CA ALA A 305 -5.16 -2.91 -15.63
C ALA A 305 -4.67 -2.04 -14.47
N PHE A 306 -5.45 -1.02 -14.13
CA PHE A 306 -5.27 -0.22 -12.93
C PHE A 306 -6.25 -0.71 -11.86
N ILE A 307 -5.73 -0.99 -10.68
CA ILE A 307 -6.46 -1.46 -9.51
C ILE A 307 -6.32 -0.39 -8.44
N TYR A 308 -7.45 0.19 -8.07
CA TYR A 308 -7.51 1.27 -7.11
C TYR A 308 -6.98 0.83 -5.73
N PRO A 309 -6.12 1.63 -5.07
CA PRO A 309 -5.80 3.01 -5.44
C PRO A 309 -4.58 3.21 -6.33
N ASN A 310 -3.62 2.28 -6.38
CA ASN A 310 -2.27 2.62 -6.83
C ASN A 310 -1.48 1.43 -7.43
N PHE A 311 -2.16 0.39 -7.88
CA PHE A 311 -1.52 -0.82 -8.39
C PHE A 311 -1.87 -1.07 -9.85
N MET A 312 -0.87 -1.36 -10.67
CA MET A 312 -1.03 -1.59 -12.10
C MET A 312 -0.53 -2.98 -12.48
N ILE A 313 -1.16 -3.59 -13.49
CA ILE A 313 -0.74 -4.84 -14.12
C ILE A 313 -0.69 -4.61 -15.62
N ASN A 314 0.46 -4.87 -16.22
CA ASN A 314 0.70 -4.74 -17.65
C ASN A 314 1.03 -6.13 -18.22
N ARG A 315 0.23 -6.57 -19.19
CA ARG A 315 0.41 -7.86 -19.85
C ARG A 315 0.66 -7.64 -21.34
N TYR A 316 1.79 -8.16 -21.81
CA TYR A 316 2.24 -8.08 -23.21
C TYR A 316 2.75 -9.44 -23.67
N GLY A 317 2.31 -10.02 -24.80
CA GLY A 317 2.95 -11.22 -25.37
C GLY A 317 3.43 -12.28 -24.35
N PRO A 318 4.74 -12.55 -24.19
CA PRO A 318 5.31 -13.38 -23.12
C PRO A 318 5.76 -12.62 -21.85
N TRP A 319 5.66 -11.29 -21.83
CA TRP A 319 6.12 -10.38 -20.77
C TRP A 319 4.98 -9.87 -19.88
N MET A 320 5.23 -9.70 -18.60
CA MET A 320 4.31 -9.05 -17.68
C MET A 320 5.09 -8.19 -16.70
N ASP A 321 4.55 -7.03 -16.36
CA ASP A 321 5.05 -6.25 -15.23
C ASP A 321 3.92 -5.67 -14.39
N THR A 322 4.26 -5.33 -13.16
CA THR A 322 3.35 -4.67 -12.23
C THR A 322 3.98 -3.42 -11.65
N ASN A 323 3.17 -2.39 -11.42
CA ASN A 323 3.64 -1.09 -10.94
C ASN A 323 2.90 -0.76 -9.65
N LEU A 324 3.62 -0.54 -8.56
CA LEU A 324 3.03 -0.10 -7.29
C LEU A 324 3.52 1.31 -6.95
N ALA A 325 2.63 2.30 -7.03
CA ALA A 325 2.94 3.69 -6.73
C ALA A 325 2.76 4.00 -5.23
N VAL A 326 3.85 3.96 -4.46
CA VAL A 326 3.86 4.17 -3.02
C VAL A 326 4.12 5.65 -2.69
N PRO A 327 3.19 6.37 -2.04
CA PRO A 327 3.44 7.75 -1.61
C PRO A 327 4.55 7.81 -0.55
N LEU A 328 5.52 8.72 -0.75
CA LEU A 328 6.58 9.03 0.21
C LEU A 328 6.48 10.45 0.78
N GLY A 329 5.66 11.31 0.15
CA GLY A 329 5.36 12.69 0.52
C GLY A 329 4.36 13.27 -0.46
N SER A 330 3.88 14.50 -0.23
CA SER A 330 2.88 15.10 -1.13
C SER A 330 3.43 15.29 -2.55
N THR A 331 4.74 15.46 -2.71
CA THR A 331 5.37 15.69 -4.02
C THR A 331 6.46 14.65 -4.34
N LYS A 332 6.40 13.48 -3.68
CA LYS A 332 7.35 12.39 -3.88
C LYS A 332 6.69 11.02 -3.73
N CYS A 333 6.96 10.12 -4.66
CA CYS A 333 6.53 8.74 -4.58
C CYS A 333 7.69 7.79 -4.92
N LYS A 334 7.49 6.52 -4.60
CA LYS A 334 8.30 5.41 -5.08
C LYS A 334 7.42 4.55 -5.97
N VAL A 335 7.87 4.24 -7.18
CA VAL A 335 7.20 3.24 -8.01
C VAL A 335 8.04 1.97 -8.03
N VAL A 336 7.42 0.86 -7.61
CA VAL A 336 8.04 -0.47 -7.61
C VAL A 336 7.55 -1.23 -8.82
N PHE A 337 8.48 -1.66 -9.66
CA PHE A 337 8.26 -2.52 -10.81
C PHE A 337 8.72 -3.93 -10.52
N ASP A 338 7.88 -4.92 -10.77
CA ASP A 338 8.25 -6.33 -10.78
C ASP A 338 8.00 -6.90 -12.17
N TYR A 339 9.00 -7.57 -12.73
CA TYR A 339 8.97 -8.12 -14.09
C TYR A 339 8.86 -9.64 -14.07
N PHE A 340 8.07 -10.18 -14.99
CA PHE A 340 7.78 -11.60 -15.12
C PHE A 340 7.83 -12.02 -16.59
N LEU A 341 8.22 -13.27 -16.84
CA LEU A 341 8.43 -13.78 -18.18
C LEU A 341 7.91 -15.21 -18.33
N ASP A 342 7.44 -15.56 -19.52
CA ASP A 342 7.09 -16.92 -19.90
C ASP A 342 8.27 -17.89 -19.72
N LYS A 343 7.99 -19.09 -19.19
CA LYS A 343 9.01 -20.11 -18.95
C LYS A 343 9.80 -20.51 -20.20
N SER A 344 9.18 -20.40 -21.36
CA SER A 344 9.79 -20.74 -22.65
C SER A 344 10.96 -19.83 -23.04
N LEU A 345 11.08 -18.64 -22.43
CA LEU A 345 12.09 -17.63 -22.76
C LEU A 345 13.09 -17.35 -21.62
N LEU A 346 13.04 -18.10 -20.50
CA LEU A 346 13.91 -17.85 -19.35
C LEU A 346 15.41 -18.04 -19.63
N ASP A 347 15.74 -18.93 -20.56
CA ASP A 347 17.13 -19.20 -20.94
C ASP A 347 17.63 -18.19 -22.00
N ASP A 348 16.76 -17.34 -22.55
CA ASP A 348 17.13 -16.31 -23.52
C ASP A 348 17.51 -15.00 -22.82
N GLN A 349 18.78 -14.91 -22.44
CA GLN A 349 19.32 -13.72 -21.77
C GLN A 349 19.24 -12.46 -22.65
N ASN A 350 19.37 -12.59 -23.97
CA ASN A 350 19.29 -11.44 -24.88
C ASN A 350 17.88 -10.88 -24.91
N PHE A 351 16.85 -11.75 -24.94
CA PHE A 351 15.46 -11.32 -24.84
C PHE A 351 15.19 -10.58 -23.53
N ILE A 352 15.66 -11.11 -22.40
CA ILE A 352 15.48 -10.52 -21.07
C ILE A 352 16.15 -9.13 -21.01
N GLU A 353 17.42 -9.02 -21.40
CA GLU A 353 18.17 -7.77 -21.34
C GLU A 353 17.56 -6.68 -22.21
N ARG A 354 17.12 -7.03 -23.44
CA ARG A 354 16.42 -6.09 -24.33
C ARG A 354 15.09 -5.65 -23.76
N SER A 355 14.25 -6.57 -23.31
CA SER A 355 12.93 -6.26 -22.73
C SER A 355 13.05 -5.36 -21.49
N LEU A 356 14.06 -5.60 -20.67
CA LEU A 356 14.37 -4.77 -19.51
C LEU A 356 14.91 -3.38 -19.88
N LYS A 357 15.65 -3.27 -20.99
CA LYS A 357 16.15 -1.99 -21.50
C LYS A 357 15.01 -1.16 -22.11
N ASP A 358 14.12 -1.77 -22.85
CA ASP A 358 12.94 -1.10 -23.42
C ASP A 358 12.00 -0.61 -22.32
N SER A 359 11.84 -1.42 -21.27
CA SER A 359 11.06 -1.02 -20.09
C SER A 359 11.74 0.16 -19.36
N GLU A 360 13.06 0.12 -19.18
CA GLU A 360 13.81 1.24 -18.58
C GLU A 360 13.61 2.54 -19.36
N GLN A 361 13.69 2.49 -20.69
CA GLN A 361 13.53 3.66 -21.54
C GLN A 361 12.17 4.32 -21.30
N VAL A 362 11.08 3.54 -21.37
CA VAL A 362 9.72 4.04 -21.13
C VAL A 362 9.61 4.64 -19.71
N GLN A 363 10.17 3.97 -18.70
CA GLN A 363 10.11 4.51 -17.33
C GLN A 363 10.85 5.83 -17.18
N MET A 364 12.02 5.99 -17.80
CA MET A 364 12.76 7.25 -17.73
C MET A 364 12.04 8.39 -18.46
N GLU A 365 11.33 8.09 -19.56
CA GLU A 365 10.48 9.04 -20.27
C GLU A 365 9.28 9.47 -19.39
N ASP A 366 8.58 8.52 -18.76
CA ASP A 366 7.46 8.77 -17.83
C ASP A 366 7.89 9.57 -16.59
N ILE A 367 9.04 9.24 -16.00
CA ILE A 367 9.59 9.97 -14.86
C ILE A 367 9.78 11.45 -15.22
N ALA A 368 10.37 11.73 -16.38
CA ALA A 368 10.61 13.10 -16.82
C ALA A 368 9.30 13.89 -17.00
N LEU A 369 8.25 13.24 -17.53
CA LEU A 369 6.92 13.82 -17.66
C LEU A 369 6.28 14.09 -16.30
N CYS A 370 6.24 13.08 -15.43
CA CYS A 370 5.63 13.16 -14.11
C CYS A 370 6.26 14.26 -13.24
N GLU A 371 7.59 14.37 -13.23
CA GLU A 371 8.28 15.43 -12.51
C GLU A 371 8.03 16.81 -13.14
N GLY A 372 7.87 16.88 -14.46
CA GLY A 372 7.45 18.09 -15.17
C GLY A 372 6.04 18.55 -14.77
N VAL A 373 5.09 17.61 -14.75
CA VAL A 373 3.70 17.84 -14.33
C VAL A 373 3.66 18.30 -12.88
N GLN A 374 4.41 17.66 -11.98
CA GLN A 374 4.47 18.07 -10.57
C GLN A 374 4.92 19.52 -10.40
N ARG A 375 6.00 19.94 -11.10
CA ARG A 375 6.45 21.34 -11.08
C ARG A 375 5.39 22.30 -11.64
N GLY A 376 4.62 21.85 -12.64
CA GLY A 376 3.51 22.59 -13.20
C GLY A 376 2.36 22.77 -12.21
N LEU A 377 1.99 21.72 -11.47
CA LEU A 377 0.94 21.72 -10.45
C LEU A 377 1.27 22.66 -9.27
N GLU A 378 2.55 22.85 -8.97
CA GLU A 378 3.04 23.77 -7.94
C GLU A 378 3.06 25.24 -8.40
N SER A 379 2.85 25.51 -9.70
CA SER A 379 2.80 26.86 -10.24
C SER A 379 1.48 27.54 -9.87
N PRO A 380 1.49 28.81 -9.40
CA PRO A 380 0.28 29.55 -9.10
C PRO A 380 -0.59 29.83 -10.34
N ALA A 381 -0.08 29.55 -11.54
CA ALA A 381 -0.81 29.71 -12.79
C ALA A 381 -1.77 28.55 -13.10
N TYR A 382 -1.66 27.42 -12.38
CA TYR A 382 -2.47 26.23 -12.62
C TYR A 382 -3.27 25.84 -11.37
N SER A 383 -4.50 25.38 -11.58
CA SER A 383 -5.34 24.83 -10.50
C SER A 383 -6.08 23.60 -10.99
N ILE A 384 -6.78 23.68 -12.13
CA ILE A 384 -7.58 22.60 -12.70
C ILE A 384 -7.37 22.50 -14.22
N GLY A 385 -7.59 21.31 -14.76
CA GLY A 385 -7.59 21.00 -16.19
C GLY A 385 -8.93 20.45 -16.66
N ARG A 386 -8.93 19.89 -17.87
CA ARG A 386 -10.09 19.25 -18.50
C ARG A 386 -9.68 17.88 -19.01
N TYR A 387 -10.58 16.92 -18.92
CA TYR A 387 -10.38 15.62 -19.52
C TYR A 387 -10.62 15.66 -21.04
N ALA A 388 -9.88 14.85 -21.77
CA ALA A 388 -10.15 14.44 -23.14
C ALA A 388 -11.10 13.22 -23.10
N PRO A 389 -12.42 13.39 -23.36
CA PRO A 389 -13.41 12.36 -23.02
C PRO A 389 -13.25 11.04 -23.77
N SER A 390 -12.61 11.08 -24.94
CA SER A 390 -12.37 9.89 -25.77
C SER A 390 -11.28 8.97 -25.22
N VAL A 391 -10.41 9.43 -24.33
CA VAL A 391 -9.21 8.71 -23.90
C VAL A 391 -8.98 8.72 -22.38
N GLU A 392 -9.33 9.81 -21.67
CA GLU A 392 -9.07 9.97 -20.23
C GLU A 392 -10.22 9.50 -19.32
N MET A 393 -11.07 8.59 -19.80
CA MET A 393 -12.19 8.04 -19.02
C MET A 393 -11.72 7.29 -17.77
N ALA A 394 -10.62 6.53 -17.86
CA ALA A 394 -10.05 5.81 -16.72
C ALA A 394 -9.50 6.76 -15.65
N MET A 395 -8.88 7.87 -16.07
CA MET A 395 -8.39 8.92 -15.16
C MET A 395 -9.54 9.58 -14.40
N HIS A 396 -10.62 9.96 -15.10
CA HIS A 396 -11.81 10.50 -14.44
C HIS A 396 -12.46 9.51 -13.47
N HIS A 397 -12.51 8.23 -13.86
CA HIS A 397 -12.99 7.16 -12.99
C HIS A 397 -12.15 7.04 -11.70
N PHE A 398 -10.83 7.07 -11.83
CA PHE A 398 -9.92 7.08 -10.68
C PHE A 398 -10.17 8.28 -9.74
N HIS A 399 -10.30 9.48 -10.28
CA HIS A 399 -10.62 10.67 -9.49
C HIS A 399 -11.97 10.59 -8.78
N SER A 400 -12.97 9.95 -9.42
CA SER A 400 -14.29 9.70 -8.83
C SER A 400 -14.22 8.71 -7.65
N LEU A 401 -13.40 7.67 -7.76
CA LEU A 401 -13.15 6.72 -6.66
C LEU A 401 -12.41 7.38 -5.49
N LEU A 402 -11.42 8.23 -5.78
CA LEU A 402 -10.75 9.06 -4.78
C LEU A 402 -11.75 9.93 -4.04
N HIS A 403 -12.55 10.72 -4.76
CA HIS A 403 -13.56 11.58 -4.18
C HIS A 403 -14.52 10.81 -3.26
N THR A 404 -14.99 9.64 -3.70
CA THR A 404 -15.91 8.79 -2.92
C THR A 404 -15.32 8.43 -1.55
N ASN A 405 -14.04 8.02 -1.51
CA ASN A 405 -13.37 7.68 -0.26
C ASN A 405 -13.04 8.90 0.60
N LEU A 406 -12.61 10.00 -0.03
CA LEU A 406 -12.21 11.23 0.65
C LEU A 406 -13.40 12.02 1.23
N SER A 407 -14.61 11.79 0.73
CA SER A 407 -15.84 12.44 1.20
C SER A 407 -16.46 11.79 2.45
N GLY A 408 -16.04 10.58 2.81
CA GLY A 408 -16.61 9.79 3.91
C GLY A 408 -16.12 10.14 5.31
#